data_AF-A0A5E4LC49-F1
#
_entry.id   AF-A0A5E4LC49-F1
#
_cell.length_a   1.000
_cell.length_b   1.000
_cell.length_c   1.000
_cell.angle_alpha   90.00
_cell.angle_beta   90.00
_cell.angle_gamma   90.00
#
_symmetry.space_group_name_H-M   'P 1'
#
loop_
_entity.id
_entity.type
_entity.pdbx_description
1 polymer ?
#
loop_
_entity_poly.entity_id
_entity_poly.type
_entity_poly.pdbx_seq_one_letter_code
_entity_poly.pdbx_strand_id
1 'polypeptide(L)'
;MEIRNYIIPILALVAAVIAGYVLFTIGSGLMAHPAANNSSNATAGTNASALLLAALQKPANYQTYTYQYVDTLDGYPLMSRFVQGQGFAIVRMQSTVFEKAIYFNATGSVLCITLYGNESCSEVSQNSTLNPTFDSMRRALPGLKAAADAKTMGVFIRSGAATFAKEVPQKVVNNRSCSVVSYTLDYSRLTLSDIEALGMSPNDPALSYGMNYSFEYCIDNASNILSANLDYVFLGAPKHSQTLMGVANWGSADASEFSFPKPVGENATIDLFLAAIGAEKSVLACSANASTKDGCLRTYAIENQLPDICLLSGTQKDKCLIILAPQQLRTDLCGKIDNASTRDDCWTEMAARKNDSSLCANVADAAKKTYCNSLTANASAPECTADADCAKAGCSSQMCVPLAKKGMITTCEMRPEYSCLNLTSCGCVQGRCAWAQNANYTQCVANAINTTANKTQ
;
A
#
# COMPACT_ATOMS: atom_id res chain seq x y z
N MET A 1 -22.10 -9.32 22.14
CA MET A 1 -22.42 -7.95 22.60
C MET A 1 -21.11 -7.20 22.80
N GLU A 2 -20.35 -6.89 21.73
CA GLU A 2 -19.10 -6.10 21.81
C GLU A 2 -18.70 -5.40 20.48
N ILE A 3 -19.60 -5.33 19.49
CA ILE A 3 -19.32 -4.64 18.21
C ILE A 3 -19.40 -3.10 18.37
N ARG A 4 -20.11 -2.61 19.39
CA ARG A 4 -20.39 -1.17 19.56
C ARG A 4 -19.18 -0.33 20.00
N ASN A 5 -18.18 -0.93 20.66
CA ASN A 5 -16.99 -0.21 21.13
C ASN A 5 -15.90 -0.04 20.06
N TYR A 6 -16.00 -0.76 18.93
CA TYR A 6 -15.09 -0.59 17.80
C TYR A 6 -15.61 0.44 16.77
N ILE A 7 -16.91 0.73 16.73
CA ILE A 7 -17.50 1.64 15.71
C ILE A 7 -17.01 3.09 15.85
N ILE A 8 -16.77 3.56 17.07
CA ILE A 8 -16.37 4.96 17.33
C ILE A 8 -14.93 5.25 16.85
N PRO A 9 -13.89 4.43 17.17
CA PRO A 9 -12.58 4.61 16.57
C PRO A 9 -12.55 4.28 15.07
N ILE A 10 -13.45 3.40 14.58
CA ILE A 10 -13.63 3.12 13.14
C ILE A 10 -14.13 4.37 12.41
N LEU A 11 -15.12 5.06 12.95
CA LEU A 11 -15.60 6.32 12.38
C LEU A 11 -14.56 7.44 12.48
N ALA A 12 -13.72 7.46 13.51
CA ALA A 12 -12.64 8.44 13.64
C ALA A 12 -11.50 8.24 12.62
N LEU A 13 -11.10 7.00 12.35
CA LEU A 13 -10.01 6.70 11.40
C LEU A 13 -10.50 6.81 9.96
N VAL A 14 -11.73 6.36 9.71
CA VAL A 14 -12.44 6.65 8.46
C VAL A 14 -12.64 8.16 8.31
N ALA A 15 -12.99 8.92 9.35
CA ALA A 15 -13.06 10.38 9.33
C ALA A 15 -11.71 11.10 9.23
N ALA A 16 -10.57 10.49 9.59
CA ALA A 16 -9.24 11.08 9.43
C ALA A 16 -8.72 10.90 8.00
N VAL A 17 -8.91 9.70 7.44
CA VAL A 17 -8.69 9.42 6.02
C VAL A 17 -9.67 10.26 5.23
N ILE A 18 -10.96 10.26 5.59
CA ILE A 18 -12.00 11.12 5.03
C ILE A 18 -11.75 12.61 5.32
N ALA A 19 -11.05 13.06 6.36
CA ALA A 19 -10.73 14.49 6.52
C ALA A 19 -9.59 14.93 5.58
N GLY A 20 -8.61 14.05 5.34
CA GLY A 20 -7.68 14.19 4.21
C GLY A 20 -8.38 14.03 2.85
N TYR A 21 -9.50 13.31 2.79
CA TYR A 21 -10.30 13.02 1.60
C TYR A 21 -11.53 13.95 1.39
N VAL A 22 -11.92 14.75 2.37
CA VAL A 22 -13.03 15.72 2.32
C VAL A 22 -12.48 17.06 1.89
N LEU A 23 -11.18 17.29 2.13
CA LEU A 23 -10.38 18.21 1.33
C LEU A 23 -10.25 17.76 -0.15
N PHE A 24 -10.69 16.54 -0.51
CA PHE A 24 -10.40 15.92 -1.82
C PHE A 24 -11.61 15.86 -2.76
N THR A 25 -12.86 15.98 -2.29
CA THR A 25 -14.02 15.86 -3.18
C THR A 25 -15.21 16.67 -2.66
N ILE A 26 -15.64 17.73 -3.36
CA ILE A 26 -17.04 18.18 -3.61
C ILE A 26 -17.02 19.56 -4.32
N GLY A 27 -17.93 19.79 -5.28
CA GLY A 27 -18.49 21.14 -5.51
C GLY A 27 -18.32 21.84 -6.86
N SER A 28 -18.76 21.23 -7.97
CA SER A 28 -18.89 21.86 -9.29
C SER A 28 -19.85 23.06 -9.31
N GLY A 29 -19.42 24.17 -9.93
CA GLY A 29 -20.25 25.35 -10.21
C GLY A 29 -19.44 26.60 -10.56
N LEU A 30 -19.39 26.89 -11.87
CA LEU A 30 -19.15 28.14 -12.65
C LEU A 30 -18.36 29.31 -12.04
N MET A 31 -17.37 29.82 -12.80
CA MET A 31 -17.31 31.19 -13.36
C MET A 31 -15.91 31.51 -13.92
N ALA A 32 -15.88 32.21 -15.05
CA ALA A 32 -14.69 32.68 -15.76
C ALA A 32 -13.83 33.63 -14.91
N HIS A 33 -12.52 33.69 -15.19
CA HIS A 33 -11.63 34.75 -14.68
C HIS A 33 -10.98 35.52 -15.83
N PRO A 34 -10.88 36.85 -15.71
CA PRO A 34 -10.14 37.69 -16.65
C PRO A 34 -8.63 37.60 -16.39
N ALA A 35 -7.85 37.85 -17.45
CA ALA A 35 -6.38 37.91 -17.39
C ALA A 35 -5.91 39.06 -16.48
N ALA A 36 -4.96 38.76 -15.58
CA ALA A 36 -4.34 39.75 -14.69
C ALA A 36 -3.16 40.44 -15.39
N ASN A 37 -3.19 41.78 -15.41
CA ASN A 37 -2.10 42.64 -15.85
C ASN A 37 -1.06 42.84 -14.74
N ASN A 38 0.21 42.91 -15.15
CA ASN A 38 1.39 43.14 -14.32
C ASN A 38 1.32 44.46 -13.54
N SER A 39 1.34 44.36 -12.20
CA SER A 39 1.46 45.49 -11.27
C SER A 39 2.59 45.21 -10.27
N SER A 40 3.66 45.98 -10.38
CA SER A 40 4.87 45.91 -9.56
C SER A 40 4.69 46.76 -8.29
N ASN A 41 4.04 46.20 -7.27
CA ASN A 41 4.19 46.53 -5.83
C ASN A 41 3.28 45.64 -4.98
N ALA A 42 3.34 44.33 -5.23
CA ALA A 42 2.65 43.33 -4.42
C ALA A 42 3.44 43.10 -3.12
N THR A 43 2.77 43.24 -1.97
CA THR A 43 3.33 42.85 -0.67
C THR A 43 3.67 41.36 -0.70
N ALA A 44 4.73 40.95 0.01
CA ALA A 44 5.29 39.59 -0.11
C ALA A 44 4.25 38.45 0.07
N GLY A 45 3.21 38.65 0.88
CA GLY A 45 2.10 37.68 1.03
C GLY A 45 1.19 37.54 -0.21
N THR A 46 1.01 38.59 -1.01
CA THR A 46 0.27 38.53 -2.29
C THR A 46 1.00 37.67 -3.32
N ASN A 47 2.33 37.60 -3.24
CA ASN A 47 3.12 36.74 -4.13
C ASN A 47 2.99 35.26 -3.77
N ALA A 48 2.92 34.93 -2.48
CA ALA A 48 2.81 33.55 -2.00
C ALA A 48 1.48 32.90 -2.42
N SER A 49 0.36 33.59 -2.21
CA SER A 49 -0.97 33.06 -2.57
C SER A 49 -1.18 32.98 -4.09
N ALA A 50 -0.68 33.95 -4.86
CA ALA A 50 -0.70 33.91 -6.32
C ALA A 50 0.13 32.74 -6.88
N LEU A 51 1.31 32.50 -6.31
CA LEU A 51 2.17 31.37 -6.69
C LEU A 51 1.48 30.02 -6.42
N LEU A 52 0.83 29.87 -5.24
CA LEU A 52 0.09 28.66 -4.91
C LEU A 52 -1.11 28.46 -5.84
N LEU A 53 -1.92 29.49 -6.09
CA LEU A 53 -3.06 29.39 -7.01
C LEU A 53 -2.63 29.00 -8.42
N ALA A 54 -1.54 29.58 -8.95
CA ALA A 54 -0.99 29.22 -10.24
C ALA A 54 -0.57 27.74 -10.30
N ALA A 55 0.06 27.24 -9.23
CA ALA A 55 0.45 25.83 -9.13
C ALA A 55 -0.76 24.88 -9.05
N LEU A 56 -1.79 25.23 -8.28
CA LEU A 56 -3.03 24.45 -8.16
C LEU A 56 -3.83 24.42 -9.47
N GLN A 57 -3.82 25.51 -10.25
CA GLN A 57 -4.54 25.59 -11.53
C GLN A 57 -3.80 24.90 -12.66
N LYS A 58 -2.47 24.74 -12.57
CA LYS A 58 -1.63 24.22 -13.66
C LYS A 58 -2.17 22.92 -14.28
N PRO A 59 -2.57 21.87 -13.54
CA PRO A 59 -3.02 20.62 -14.13
C PRO A 59 -4.27 20.75 -15.01
N ALA A 60 -5.14 21.73 -14.75
CA ALA A 60 -6.36 21.96 -15.54
C ALA A 60 -6.07 22.36 -17.00
N ASN A 61 -4.85 22.84 -17.28
CA ASN A 61 -4.43 23.28 -18.61
C ASN A 61 -3.94 22.13 -19.52
N TYR A 62 -3.89 20.89 -19.03
CA TYR A 62 -3.33 19.75 -19.75
C TYR A 62 -4.35 18.62 -19.91
N GLN A 63 -4.58 18.22 -21.17
CA GLN A 63 -5.42 17.06 -21.51
C GLN A 63 -4.65 15.74 -21.47
N THR A 64 -3.31 15.81 -21.46
CA THR A 64 -2.42 14.65 -21.40
C THR A 64 -1.36 14.88 -20.33
N TYR A 65 -1.11 13.89 -19.47
CA TYR A 65 -0.06 13.97 -18.47
C TYR A 65 0.29 12.61 -17.85
N THR A 66 1.48 12.52 -17.29
CA THR A 66 1.88 11.49 -16.32
C THR A 66 2.34 12.19 -15.05
N TYR A 67 1.65 11.92 -13.94
CA TYR A 67 1.91 12.54 -12.64
C TYR A 67 2.02 11.46 -11.57
N GLN A 68 3.01 11.56 -10.69
CA GLN A 68 3.20 10.63 -9.58
C GLN A 68 3.69 11.36 -8.35
N TYR A 69 3.16 10.98 -7.20
CA TYR A 69 3.68 11.37 -5.90
C TYR A 69 3.64 10.20 -4.92
N VAL A 70 4.37 10.35 -3.82
CA VAL A 70 4.32 9.47 -2.66
C VAL A 70 3.85 10.29 -1.48
N ASP A 71 2.72 9.89 -0.89
CA ASP A 71 2.26 10.41 0.39
C ASP A 71 2.82 9.54 1.50
N THR A 72 3.22 10.15 2.60
CA THR A 72 3.56 9.46 3.85
C THR A 72 2.67 9.99 4.95
N LEU A 73 1.74 9.16 5.44
CA LEU A 73 0.89 9.47 6.58
C LEU A 73 1.41 8.72 7.80
N ASP A 74 1.90 9.43 8.82
CA ASP A 74 2.53 8.83 10.00
C ASP A 74 3.64 7.78 9.65
N GLY A 75 4.34 8.03 8.54
CA GLY A 75 5.40 7.18 7.99
C GLY A 75 4.92 5.99 7.17
N TYR A 76 3.61 5.86 6.89
CA TYR A 76 3.07 4.86 5.97
C TYR A 76 3.07 5.41 4.53
N PRO A 77 3.87 4.85 3.60
CA PRO A 77 3.96 5.35 2.24
C PRO A 77 2.78 4.84 1.38
N LEU A 78 2.19 5.75 0.62
CA LEU A 78 1.18 5.51 -0.38
C LEU A 78 1.59 6.22 -1.67
N MET A 79 1.98 5.46 -2.68
CA MET A 79 2.28 6.00 -4.00
C MET A 79 0.99 6.18 -4.79
N SER A 80 0.78 7.36 -5.36
CA SER A 80 -0.29 7.62 -6.31
C SER A 80 0.29 7.99 -7.67
N ARG A 81 -0.18 7.34 -8.72
CA ARG A 81 0.23 7.56 -10.11
C ARG A 81 -0.99 7.77 -10.98
N PHE A 82 -0.92 8.81 -11.81
CA PHE A 82 -1.98 9.27 -12.69
C PHE A 82 -1.42 9.33 -14.10
N VAL A 83 -2.11 8.69 -15.03
CA VAL A 83 -1.80 8.79 -16.45
C VAL A 83 -3.07 9.21 -17.16
N GLN A 84 -3.05 10.33 -17.84
CA GLN A 84 -4.16 10.82 -18.65
C GLN A 84 -3.67 10.95 -20.08
N GLY A 85 -4.28 10.22 -21.01
CA GLY A 85 -4.00 10.31 -22.44
C GLY A 85 -5.23 10.76 -23.23
N GLN A 86 -5.10 10.76 -24.56
CA GLN A 86 -6.25 11.02 -25.44
C GLN A 86 -7.21 9.84 -25.38
N GLY A 87 -8.37 10.04 -24.73
CA GLY A 87 -9.43 9.03 -24.65
C GLY A 87 -9.21 7.92 -23.61
N PHE A 88 -8.18 8.01 -22.78
CA PHE A 88 -7.95 7.08 -21.67
C PHE A 88 -7.39 7.77 -20.44
N ALA A 89 -7.59 7.16 -19.28
CA ALA A 89 -6.92 7.55 -18.04
C ALA A 89 -6.65 6.34 -17.14
N ILE A 90 -5.67 6.47 -16.25
CA ILE A 90 -5.34 5.51 -15.20
C ILE A 90 -5.14 6.29 -13.90
N VAL A 91 -5.76 5.82 -12.83
CA VAL A 91 -5.47 6.24 -11.45
C VAL A 91 -5.03 5.02 -10.68
N ARG A 92 -3.78 4.98 -10.27
CA ARG A 92 -3.17 3.88 -9.53
C ARG A 92 -2.74 4.36 -8.15
N MET A 93 -3.16 3.66 -7.11
CA MET A 93 -2.77 3.89 -5.73
C MET A 93 -2.14 2.61 -5.21
N GLN A 94 -0.88 2.68 -4.80
CA GLN A 94 -0.11 1.53 -4.36
C GLN A 94 0.42 1.78 -2.96
N SER A 95 0.13 0.85 -2.07
CA SER A 95 0.69 0.80 -0.73
C SER A 95 1.57 -0.44 -0.59
N THR A 96 2.11 -0.69 0.61
CA THR A 96 2.87 -1.92 0.88
C THR A 96 2.03 -3.19 0.92
N VAL A 97 0.69 -3.07 1.03
CA VAL A 97 -0.18 -4.25 1.18
C VAL A 97 -1.11 -4.46 0.00
N PHE A 98 -1.55 -3.38 -0.64
CA PHE A 98 -2.49 -3.43 -1.76
C PHE A 98 -2.08 -2.49 -2.88
N GLU A 99 -2.63 -2.76 -4.06
CA GLU A 99 -2.72 -1.82 -5.18
C GLU A 99 -4.20 -1.66 -5.59
N LYS A 100 -4.61 -0.44 -5.89
CA LYS A 100 -5.92 -0.11 -6.47
C LYS A 100 -5.66 0.64 -7.76
N ALA A 101 -6.20 0.17 -8.87
CA ALA A 101 -6.04 0.82 -10.17
C ALA A 101 -7.41 0.99 -10.85
N ILE A 102 -7.71 2.21 -11.28
CA ILE A 102 -8.91 2.47 -12.10
C ILE A 102 -8.47 2.86 -13.50
N TYR A 103 -9.05 2.19 -14.48
CA TYR A 103 -8.83 2.41 -15.88
C TYR A 103 -10.08 3.05 -16.47
N PHE A 104 -9.89 4.11 -17.24
CA PHE A 104 -10.94 4.83 -17.93
C PHE A 104 -10.64 4.79 -19.42
N ASN A 105 -11.67 4.54 -20.24
CA ASN A 105 -11.61 4.77 -21.68
C ASN A 105 -13.00 5.08 -22.23
N ALA A 106 -13.12 5.18 -23.55
CA ALA A 106 -14.40 5.41 -24.22
C ALA A 106 -15.43 4.27 -24.02
N THR A 107 -14.99 3.05 -23.70
CA THR A 107 -15.88 1.88 -23.55
C THR A 107 -16.40 1.69 -22.14
N GLY A 108 -15.75 2.26 -21.13
CA GLY A 108 -16.21 2.14 -19.75
C GLY A 108 -15.11 2.41 -18.72
N SER A 109 -15.31 1.87 -17.52
CA SER A 109 -14.35 1.99 -16.44
C SER A 109 -14.23 0.70 -15.66
N VAL A 110 -12.98 0.30 -15.38
CA VAL A 110 -12.66 -0.93 -14.66
C VAL A 110 -11.84 -0.59 -13.43
N LEU A 111 -12.25 -1.09 -12.27
CA LEU A 111 -11.50 -1.05 -11.03
C LEU A 111 -10.83 -2.41 -10.83
N CYS A 112 -9.51 -2.39 -10.68
CA CYS A 112 -8.70 -3.54 -10.30
C CYS A 112 -8.16 -3.35 -8.89
N ILE A 113 -8.23 -4.42 -8.10
CA ILE A 113 -7.65 -4.50 -6.77
C ILE A 113 -6.61 -5.61 -6.80
N THR A 114 -5.43 -5.33 -6.29
CA THR A 114 -4.38 -6.33 -6.08
C THR A 114 -4.06 -6.39 -4.60
N LEU A 115 -4.18 -7.58 -4.01
CA LEU A 115 -3.88 -7.85 -2.61
C LEU A 115 -3.08 -9.16 -2.54
N TYR A 116 -1.86 -9.08 -2.02
CA TYR A 116 -0.98 -10.24 -1.82
C TYR A 116 -0.68 -11.02 -3.11
N GLY A 117 -0.58 -10.29 -4.23
CA GLY A 117 -0.36 -10.86 -5.57
C GLY A 117 -1.60 -11.40 -6.26
N ASN A 118 -2.75 -11.47 -5.56
CA ASN A 118 -4.03 -11.78 -6.19
C ASN A 118 -4.63 -10.50 -6.75
N GLU A 119 -4.94 -10.48 -8.04
CA GLU A 119 -5.60 -9.36 -8.72
C GLU A 119 -7.03 -9.76 -9.12
N SER A 120 -7.98 -8.86 -8.92
CA SER A 120 -9.35 -8.98 -9.42
C SER A 120 -9.84 -7.65 -9.96
N CYS A 121 -10.50 -7.69 -11.11
CA CYS A 121 -10.99 -6.53 -11.84
C CYS A 121 -12.50 -6.64 -12.12
N SER A 122 -13.22 -5.53 -11.93
CA SER A 122 -14.65 -5.41 -12.24
C SER A 122 -14.97 -4.10 -12.94
N GLU A 123 -15.95 -4.13 -13.84
CA GLU A 123 -16.59 -2.90 -14.31
C GLU A 123 -17.28 -2.20 -13.15
N VAL A 124 -17.15 -0.87 -13.08
CA VAL A 124 -17.72 -0.09 -11.97
C VAL A 124 -19.17 0.32 -12.26
N SER A 125 -19.52 0.59 -13.52
CA SER A 125 -20.85 1.08 -13.93
C SER A 125 -22.02 0.19 -13.49
N GLN A 126 -21.75 -1.07 -13.19
CA GLN A 126 -22.75 -2.06 -12.80
C GLN A 126 -22.88 -2.21 -11.26
N ASN A 127 -22.04 -1.55 -10.46
CA ASN A 127 -21.87 -1.84 -9.04
C ASN A 127 -21.97 -0.60 -8.14
N SER A 128 -23.08 -0.49 -7.40
CA SER A 128 -23.31 0.61 -6.44
C SER A 128 -22.34 0.63 -5.25
N THR A 129 -21.76 -0.52 -4.88
CA THR A 129 -20.78 -0.65 -3.79
C THR A 129 -19.42 -0.08 -4.18
N LEU A 130 -19.01 -0.24 -5.44
CA LEU A 130 -17.73 0.27 -5.96
C LEU A 130 -17.82 1.72 -6.45
N ASN A 131 -19.02 2.20 -6.79
CA ASN A 131 -19.26 3.56 -7.29
C ASN A 131 -18.65 4.67 -6.41
N PRO A 132 -18.79 4.69 -5.06
CA PRO A 132 -18.19 5.74 -4.24
C PRO A 132 -16.67 5.79 -4.35
N THR A 133 -16.02 4.62 -4.30
CA THR A 133 -14.56 4.49 -4.45
C THR A 133 -14.12 4.97 -5.83
N PHE A 134 -14.84 4.53 -6.86
CA PHE A 134 -14.58 4.93 -8.23
C PHE A 134 -14.70 6.43 -8.44
N ASP A 135 -15.81 7.02 -8.02
CA ASP A 135 -16.05 8.44 -8.16
C ASP A 135 -14.97 9.25 -7.44
N SER A 136 -14.51 8.75 -6.30
CA SER A 136 -13.48 9.43 -5.55
C SER A 136 -12.09 9.32 -6.18
N MET A 137 -11.69 8.13 -6.65
CA MET A 137 -10.46 7.97 -7.42
C MET A 137 -10.52 8.71 -8.77
N ARG A 138 -11.69 8.83 -9.41
CA ARG A 138 -11.86 9.65 -10.62
C ARG A 138 -11.63 11.14 -10.32
N ARG A 139 -12.20 11.64 -9.23
CA ARG A 139 -11.99 13.04 -8.79
C ARG A 139 -10.55 13.33 -8.38
N ALA A 140 -9.75 12.30 -8.09
CA ALA A 140 -8.32 12.43 -7.86
C ALA A 140 -7.52 12.88 -9.08
N LEU A 141 -8.06 12.73 -10.31
CA LEU A 141 -7.35 13.10 -11.53
C LEU A 141 -6.95 14.58 -11.47
N PRO A 142 -5.64 14.91 -11.60
CA PRO A 142 -5.14 16.27 -11.46
C PRO A 142 -5.93 17.33 -12.23
N GLY A 143 -6.31 17.04 -13.48
CA GLY A 143 -7.09 17.98 -14.31
C GLY A 143 -8.49 18.28 -13.76
N LEU A 144 -9.17 17.28 -13.17
CA LEU A 144 -10.49 17.46 -12.54
C LEU A 144 -10.37 18.13 -11.17
N LYS A 145 -9.31 17.80 -10.43
CA LYS A 145 -9.05 18.29 -9.08
C LYS A 145 -8.58 19.75 -9.05
N ALA A 146 -7.76 20.15 -10.03
CA ALA A 146 -7.14 21.48 -10.08
C ALA A 146 -8.13 22.65 -9.99
N ALA A 147 -9.25 22.57 -10.71
CA ALA A 147 -10.27 23.62 -10.67
C ALA A 147 -10.96 23.71 -9.30
N ALA A 148 -11.24 22.55 -8.68
CA ALA A 148 -11.83 22.49 -7.34
C ALA A 148 -10.86 23.01 -6.27
N ASP A 149 -9.60 22.56 -6.29
CA ASP A 149 -8.55 23.02 -5.37
C ASP A 149 -8.33 24.54 -5.46
N ALA A 150 -8.24 25.07 -6.67
CA ALA A 150 -8.04 26.51 -6.90
C ALA A 150 -9.25 27.33 -6.42
N LYS A 151 -10.48 26.84 -6.68
CA LYS A 151 -11.71 27.45 -6.16
C LYS A 151 -11.71 27.47 -4.65
N THR A 152 -11.44 26.34 -4.01
CA THR A 152 -11.35 26.17 -2.55
C THR A 152 -10.33 27.11 -1.94
N MET A 153 -9.12 27.17 -2.51
CA MET A 153 -8.09 28.11 -2.07
C MET A 153 -8.52 29.58 -2.23
N GLY A 154 -9.22 29.90 -3.31
CA GLY A 154 -9.84 31.21 -3.52
C GLY A 154 -10.86 31.56 -2.43
N VAL A 155 -11.63 30.59 -1.91
CA VAL A 155 -12.50 30.77 -0.74
C VAL A 155 -11.69 31.13 0.49
N PHE A 156 -10.65 30.36 0.80
CA PHE A 156 -9.86 30.58 2.01
C PHE A 156 -9.11 31.92 1.99
N ILE A 157 -8.64 32.36 0.81
CA ILE A 157 -7.99 33.66 0.66
C ILE A 157 -9.00 34.79 0.86
N ARG A 158 -10.16 34.76 0.17
CA ARG A 158 -11.11 35.89 0.23
C ARG A 158 -11.79 36.04 1.60
N SER A 159 -11.98 34.94 2.33
CA SER A 159 -12.55 34.97 3.68
C SER A 159 -11.51 35.33 4.75
N GLY A 160 -10.22 35.38 4.39
CA GLY A 160 -9.12 35.56 5.33
C GLY A 160 -8.89 34.35 6.25
N ALA A 161 -9.46 33.18 5.92
CA ALA A 161 -9.23 31.92 6.62
C ALA A 161 -7.82 31.38 6.39
N ALA A 162 -7.22 31.61 5.22
CA ALA A 162 -5.82 31.28 4.95
C ALA A 162 -4.90 32.46 5.32
N THR A 163 -3.95 32.21 6.24
CA THR A 163 -2.93 33.19 6.63
C THR A 163 -1.56 32.75 6.11
N PHE A 164 -1.05 33.42 5.08
CA PHE A 164 0.23 33.11 4.44
C PHE A 164 1.41 33.67 5.23
N ALA A 165 2.52 32.92 5.25
CA ALA A 165 3.80 33.42 5.73
C ALA A 165 4.28 34.60 4.89
N LYS A 166 4.97 35.56 5.52
CA LYS A 166 5.50 36.75 4.83
C LYS A 166 6.69 36.42 3.93
N GLU A 167 7.50 35.45 4.34
CA GLU A 167 8.70 35.04 3.63
C GLU A 167 8.39 33.83 2.73
N VAL A 168 9.00 33.83 1.55
CA VAL A 168 8.93 32.72 0.59
C VAL A 168 10.36 32.21 0.38
N PRO A 169 10.92 31.44 1.32
CA PRO A 169 12.30 31.01 1.22
C PRO A 169 12.51 30.06 0.03
N GLN A 170 13.74 29.96 -0.44
CA GLN A 170 14.12 28.98 -1.45
C GLN A 170 14.54 27.67 -0.80
N LYS A 171 14.17 26.54 -1.39
CA LYS A 171 14.55 25.18 -0.97
C LYS A 171 14.89 24.35 -2.20
N VAL A 172 15.68 23.28 -2.03
CA VAL A 172 15.96 22.31 -3.09
C VAL A 172 15.27 21.00 -2.73
N VAL A 173 14.44 20.48 -3.64
CA VAL A 173 13.77 19.18 -3.52
C VAL A 173 14.02 18.41 -4.81
N ASN A 174 14.51 17.17 -4.71
CA ASN A 174 14.86 16.32 -5.86
C ASN A 174 15.74 17.05 -6.90
N ASN A 175 16.78 17.77 -6.43
CA ASN A 175 17.70 18.59 -7.23
C ASN A 175 17.05 19.75 -8.02
N ARG A 176 15.85 20.20 -7.62
CA ARG A 176 15.15 21.34 -8.22
C ARG A 176 14.94 22.43 -7.18
N SER A 177 15.27 23.66 -7.53
CA SER A 177 14.99 24.84 -6.69
C SER A 177 13.50 25.15 -6.69
N CYS A 178 12.96 25.48 -5.53
CA CYS A 178 11.58 25.87 -5.36
C CYS A 178 11.41 26.99 -4.34
N SER A 179 10.31 27.72 -4.50
CA SER A 179 9.80 28.70 -3.56
C SER A 179 8.89 27.99 -2.55
N VAL A 180 9.16 28.17 -1.26
CA VAL A 180 8.37 27.58 -0.18
C VAL A 180 7.23 28.52 0.19
N VAL A 181 6.00 28.08 -0.05
CA VAL A 181 4.77 28.79 0.32
C VAL A 181 4.15 28.08 1.52
N SER A 182 4.10 28.77 2.67
CA SER A 182 3.47 28.25 3.88
C SER A 182 2.26 29.08 4.27
N TYR A 183 1.22 28.44 4.77
CA TYR A 183 0.05 29.11 5.35
C TYR A 183 -0.61 28.27 6.44
N THR A 184 -1.30 28.94 7.35
CA THR A 184 -2.21 28.30 8.31
C THR A 184 -3.66 28.51 7.91
N LEU A 185 -4.53 27.59 8.31
CA LEU A 185 -5.96 27.67 8.02
C LEU A 185 -6.79 27.78 9.31
N ASP A 186 -7.62 28.81 9.37
CA ASP A 186 -8.53 29.10 10.47
C ASP A 186 -9.99 29.07 9.97
N TYR A 187 -10.63 27.92 10.17
CA TYR A 187 -12.02 27.69 9.75
C TYR A 187 -13.02 28.59 10.49
N SER A 188 -12.68 29.17 11.65
CA SER A 188 -13.57 30.07 12.39
C SER A 188 -13.87 31.38 11.65
N ARG A 189 -13.06 31.69 10.62
CA ARG A 189 -13.23 32.86 9.75
C ARG A 189 -14.15 32.61 8.57
N LEU A 190 -14.59 31.37 8.34
CA LEU A 190 -15.51 31.06 7.26
C LEU A 190 -16.94 31.43 7.64
N THR A 191 -17.61 32.10 6.71
CA THR A 191 -19.06 32.30 6.79
C THR A 191 -19.81 31.02 6.41
N LEU A 192 -21.10 30.94 6.73
CA LEU A 192 -21.94 29.82 6.28
C LEU A 192 -21.96 29.70 4.74
N SER A 193 -21.97 30.82 4.02
CA SER A 193 -21.91 30.83 2.56
C SER A 193 -20.56 30.36 2.02
N ASP A 194 -19.45 30.61 2.75
CA ASP A 194 -18.15 30.06 2.38
C ASP A 194 -18.09 28.55 2.60
N ILE A 195 -18.64 28.06 3.71
CA ILE A 195 -18.77 26.62 4.01
C ILE A 195 -19.60 25.93 2.91
N GLU A 196 -20.73 26.52 2.51
CA GLU A 196 -21.54 26.03 1.39
C GLU A 196 -20.78 26.07 0.05
N ALA A 197 -20.03 27.14 -0.23
CA ALA A 197 -19.22 27.25 -1.44
C ALA A 197 -18.07 26.23 -1.52
N LEU A 198 -17.60 25.77 -0.37
CA LEU A 198 -16.65 24.66 -0.22
C LEU A 198 -17.33 23.29 -0.32
N GLY A 199 -18.67 23.24 -0.38
CA GLY A 199 -19.43 22.00 -0.42
C GLY A 199 -19.43 21.25 0.90
N MET A 200 -19.11 21.93 2.00
CA MET A 200 -19.05 21.35 3.33
C MET A 200 -20.38 21.55 4.07
N SER A 201 -20.69 20.63 4.98
CA SER A 201 -21.79 20.82 5.94
C SER A 201 -21.30 21.63 7.15
N PRO A 202 -22.15 22.42 7.84
CA PRO A 202 -21.78 23.01 9.12
C PRO A 202 -21.36 22.00 10.19
N ASN A 203 -21.77 20.73 10.05
CA ASN A 203 -21.39 19.62 10.93
C ASN A 203 -20.19 18.83 10.40
N ASP A 204 -19.47 19.35 9.39
CA ASP A 204 -18.33 18.65 8.82
C ASP A 204 -17.25 18.43 9.90
N PRO A 205 -16.75 17.18 10.08
CA PRO A 205 -15.69 16.87 11.02
C PRO A 205 -14.45 17.76 10.89
N ALA A 206 -14.13 18.24 9.68
CA ALA A 206 -12.99 19.13 9.45
C ALA A 206 -13.12 20.46 10.20
N LEU A 207 -14.35 20.95 10.42
CA LEU A 207 -14.65 22.18 11.16
C LEU A 207 -14.56 21.98 12.69
N SER A 208 -14.88 20.78 13.17
CA SER A 208 -15.04 20.52 14.61
C SER A 208 -13.83 19.84 15.27
N TYR A 209 -13.13 18.98 14.53
CA TYR A 209 -12.07 18.13 15.08
C TYR A 209 -10.68 18.45 14.55
N GLY A 210 -10.62 19.16 13.43
CA GLY A 210 -9.38 19.61 12.83
C GLY A 210 -9.00 20.98 13.35
N MET A 211 -7.88 21.07 14.06
CA MET A 211 -7.34 22.34 14.51
C MET A 211 -5.90 22.50 14.05
N ASN A 212 -5.46 23.76 13.94
CA ASN A 212 -4.07 24.13 13.68
C ASN A 212 -3.50 23.55 12.39
N TYR A 213 -4.29 23.57 11.31
CA TYR A 213 -3.81 23.17 10.00
C TYR A 213 -2.70 24.13 9.54
N SER A 214 -1.53 23.58 9.30
CA SER A 214 -0.36 24.27 8.74
C SER A 214 0.06 23.54 7.48
N PHE A 215 0.15 24.28 6.38
CA PHE A 215 0.55 23.78 5.08
C PHE A 215 1.88 24.40 4.68
N GLU A 216 2.73 23.60 4.04
CA GLU A 216 3.96 24.05 3.39
C GLU A 216 4.06 23.42 2.00
N TYR A 217 4.13 24.24 0.95
CA TYR A 217 4.29 23.80 -0.43
C TYR A 217 5.64 24.25 -0.98
N CYS A 218 6.38 23.36 -1.63
CA CYS A 218 7.59 23.70 -2.39
C CYS A 218 7.24 23.74 -3.88
N ILE A 219 7.17 24.94 -4.45
CA ILE A 219 6.69 25.20 -5.81
C ILE A 219 7.86 25.66 -6.68
N ASP A 220 8.14 24.95 -7.77
CA ASP A 220 9.22 25.33 -8.68
C ASP A 220 8.84 26.51 -9.62
N ASN A 221 9.80 26.97 -10.40
CA ASN A 221 9.60 28.06 -11.36
C ASN A 221 8.61 27.72 -12.51
N ALA A 222 8.32 26.44 -12.72
CA ALA A 222 7.33 25.97 -13.69
C ALA A 222 5.97 25.71 -13.02
N SER A 223 5.78 26.14 -11.77
CA SER A 223 4.55 25.94 -10.98
C SER A 223 4.20 24.46 -10.73
N ASN A 224 5.18 23.57 -10.66
CA ASN A 224 5.00 22.23 -10.13
C ASN A 224 5.13 22.25 -8.61
N ILE A 225 4.22 21.58 -7.92
CA ILE A 225 4.34 21.29 -6.50
C ILE A 225 5.30 20.10 -6.36
N LEU A 226 6.53 20.35 -5.93
CA LEU A 226 7.55 19.31 -5.74
C LEU A 226 7.36 18.55 -4.43
N SER A 227 6.89 19.25 -3.39
CA SER A 227 6.47 18.64 -2.13
C SER A 227 5.37 19.44 -1.47
N ALA A 228 4.57 18.77 -0.63
CA ALA A 228 3.62 19.39 0.28
C ALA A 228 3.77 18.77 1.66
N ASN A 229 3.76 19.57 2.71
CA ASN A 229 3.68 19.10 4.09
C ASN A 229 2.40 19.65 4.72
N LEU A 230 1.74 18.83 5.51
CA LEU A 230 0.53 19.16 6.23
C LEU A 230 0.67 18.69 7.68
N ASP A 231 0.66 19.65 8.59
CA ASP A 231 0.57 19.42 10.03
C ASP A 231 -0.81 19.82 10.51
N TYR A 232 -1.44 18.98 11.33
CA TYR A 232 -2.76 19.25 11.91
C TYR A 232 -2.95 18.46 13.20
N VAL A 233 -3.93 18.87 14.02
CA VAL A 233 -4.37 18.10 15.18
C VAL A 233 -5.71 17.46 14.86
N PHE A 234 -5.82 16.14 15.00
CA PHE A 234 -7.05 15.39 14.81
C PHE A 234 -7.38 14.60 16.08
N LEU A 235 -8.54 14.89 16.69
CA LEU A 235 -8.97 14.30 17.96
C LEU A 235 -7.90 14.40 19.06
N GLY A 236 -7.20 15.54 19.13
CA GLY A 236 -6.15 15.82 20.11
C GLY A 236 -4.79 15.18 19.80
N ALA A 237 -4.67 14.35 18.75
CA ALA A 237 -3.40 13.79 18.32
C ALA A 237 -2.78 14.63 17.19
N PRO A 238 -1.50 15.03 17.27
CA PRO A 238 -0.82 15.66 16.15
C PRO A 238 -0.67 14.65 15.02
N LYS A 239 -0.88 15.13 13.79
CA LYS A 239 -0.79 14.38 12.55
C LYS A 239 0.10 15.12 11.59
N HIS A 240 0.94 14.34 10.90
CA HIS A 240 1.83 14.83 9.87
C HIS A 240 1.63 14.03 8.60
N SER A 241 1.41 14.74 7.49
CA SER A 241 1.41 14.18 6.15
C SER A 241 2.46 14.89 5.31
N GLN A 242 3.21 14.13 4.54
CA GLN A 242 4.15 14.65 3.56
C GLN A 242 3.88 14.00 2.21
N THR A 243 3.75 14.84 1.19
CA THR A 243 3.65 14.43 -0.21
C THR A 243 4.94 14.83 -0.92
N LEU A 244 5.58 13.87 -1.59
CA LEU A 244 6.75 14.11 -2.42
C LEU A 244 6.45 13.74 -3.88
N MET A 245 6.63 14.70 -4.78
CA MET A 245 6.46 14.49 -6.21
C MET A 245 7.59 13.62 -6.77
N GLY A 246 7.22 12.52 -7.42
CA GLY A 246 8.16 11.65 -8.14
C GLY A 246 8.28 12.03 -9.62
N VAL A 247 7.16 12.13 -10.32
CA VAL A 247 7.11 12.38 -11.78
C VAL A 247 6.06 13.45 -12.07
N ALA A 248 6.37 14.40 -12.96
CA ALA A 248 5.41 15.39 -13.43
C ALA A 248 5.70 15.78 -14.88
N ASN A 249 5.09 15.03 -15.80
CA ASN A 249 5.17 15.24 -17.23
C ASN A 249 3.82 15.78 -17.72
N TRP A 250 3.73 17.09 -17.89
CA TRP A 250 2.53 17.76 -18.38
C TRP A 250 2.60 17.88 -19.91
N GLY A 251 1.55 17.47 -20.62
CA GLY A 251 1.48 17.47 -22.09
C GLY A 251 1.88 16.14 -22.75
N SER A 252 2.42 15.18 -21.99
CA SER A 252 2.78 13.84 -22.46
C SER A 252 2.25 12.78 -21.52
N ALA A 253 1.70 11.70 -22.06
CA ALA A 253 1.22 10.55 -21.30
C ALA A 253 2.06 9.31 -21.65
N ASP A 254 2.42 8.52 -20.65
CA ASP A 254 3.03 7.22 -20.86
C ASP A 254 1.96 6.19 -21.25
N ALA A 255 1.67 6.09 -22.55
CA ALA A 255 0.67 5.17 -23.07
C ALA A 255 1.08 3.70 -22.93
N SER A 256 2.37 3.40 -22.67
CA SER A 256 2.84 2.02 -22.51
C SER A 256 2.28 1.34 -21.25
N GLU A 257 1.87 2.13 -20.27
CA GLU A 257 1.23 1.65 -19.04
C GLU A 257 -0.25 1.32 -19.21
N PHE A 258 -0.87 1.72 -20.34
CA PHE A 258 -2.29 1.50 -20.56
C PHE A 258 -2.54 0.16 -21.24
N SER A 259 -2.85 -0.84 -20.42
CA SER A 259 -3.50 -2.08 -20.85
C SER A 259 -4.86 -2.19 -20.19
N PHE A 260 -5.95 -1.98 -20.93
CA PHE A 260 -7.30 -2.05 -20.35
C PHE A 260 -7.61 -3.48 -19.88
N PRO A 261 -7.77 -3.71 -18.57
CA PRO A 261 -7.89 -5.04 -18.01
C PRO A 261 -9.24 -5.66 -18.37
N LYS A 262 -9.26 -6.98 -18.53
CA LYS A 262 -10.51 -7.74 -18.72
C LYS A 262 -11.16 -7.98 -17.36
N PRO A 263 -12.43 -7.55 -17.15
CA PRO A 263 -13.17 -7.87 -15.93
C PRO A 263 -13.29 -9.38 -15.73
N VAL A 264 -13.07 -9.86 -14.50
CA VAL A 264 -13.14 -11.31 -14.15
C VAL A 264 -14.40 -11.67 -13.36
N GLY A 265 -15.05 -10.70 -12.74
CA GLY A 265 -16.30 -10.88 -12.00
C GLY A 265 -16.44 -9.90 -10.85
N GLU A 266 -17.68 -9.48 -10.60
CA GLU A 266 -18.00 -8.43 -9.63
C GLU A 266 -17.72 -8.88 -8.19
N ASN A 267 -18.27 -10.02 -7.76
CA ASN A 267 -18.18 -10.49 -6.37
C ASN A 267 -16.73 -10.70 -5.92
N ALA A 268 -15.90 -11.34 -6.75
CA ALA A 268 -14.48 -11.54 -6.44
C ALA A 268 -13.73 -10.22 -6.23
N THR A 269 -14.10 -9.18 -6.98
CA THR A 269 -13.49 -7.85 -6.85
C THR A 269 -13.96 -7.13 -5.59
N ILE A 270 -15.24 -7.25 -5.22
CA ILE A 270 -15.75 -6.69 -3.94
C ILE A 270 -15.07 -7.37 -2.75
N ASP A 271 -14.99 -8.70 -2.74
CA ASP A 271 -14.37 -9.44 -1.64
C ASP A 271 -12.91 -9.05 -1.47
N LEU A 272 -12.16 -8.96 -2.57
CA LEU A 272 -10.78 -8.52 -2.57
C LEU A 272 -10.63 -7.04 -2.14
N PHE A 273 -11.56 -6.19 -2.55
CA PHE A 273 -11.62 -4.78 -2.14
C PHE A 273 -11.82 -4.62 -0.62
N LEU A 274 -12.78 -5.36 -0.05
CA LEU A 274 -13.05 -5.36 1.39
C LEU A 274 -11.86 -5.91 2.17
N ALA A 275 -11.23 -6.98 1.68
CA ALA A 275 -10.01 -7.53 2.26
C ALA A 275 -8.85 -6.51 2.22
N ALA A 276 -8.69 -5.77 1.13
CA ALA A 276 -7.66 -4.74 1.00
C ALA A 276 -7.89 -3.57 1.98
N ILE A 277 -9.14 -3.14 2.18
CA ILE A 277 -9.48 -2.14 3.21
C ILE A 277 -9.17 -2.67 4.61
N GLY A 278 -9.52 -3.93 4.89
CA GLY A 278 -9.22 -4.58 6.16
C GLY A 278 -7.72 -4.61 6.45
N ALA A 279 -6.92 -4.95 5.44
CA ALA A 279 -5.46 -4.99 5.53
C ALA A 279 -4.85 -3.60 5.78
N GLU A 280 -5.28 -2.60 4.99
CA GLU A 280 -4.88 -1.20 5.14
C GLU A 280 -5.16 -0.70 6.56
N LYS A 281 -6.36 -0.96 7.08
CA LYS A 281 -6.77 -0.56 8.41
C LYS A 281 -5.89 -1.19 9.50
N SER A 282 -5.57 -2.48 9.38
CA SER A 282 -4.72 -3.17 10.36
C SER A 282 -3.31 -2.58 10.40
N VAL A 283 -2.74 -2.25 9.23
CA VAL A 283 -1.40 -1.64 9.15
C VAL A 283 -1.39 -0.20 9.70
N LEU A 284 -2.43 0.59 9.39
CA LEU A 284 -2.57 1.94 9.94
C LEU A 284 -2.78 1.91 11.47
N ALA A 285 -3.56 0.95 11.97
CA ALA A 285 -3.75 0.76 13.41
C ALA A 285 -2.44 0.42 14.11
N CYS A 286 -1.59 -0.45 13.53
CA CYS A 286 -0.25 -0.70 14.03
C CYS A 286 0.61 0.57 14.03
N SER A 287 0.49 1.42 13.01
CA SER A 287 1.30 2.63 12.87
C SER A 287 0.93 3.76 13.84
N ALA A 288 -0.28 3.70 14.43
CA ALA A 288 -0.79 4.76 15.30
C ALA A 288 -0.10 4.84 16.68
N ASN A 289 0.49 3.75 17.19
CA ASN A 289 1.18 3.74 18.48
C ASN A 289 2.69 3.56 18.31
N ALA A 290 3.46 4.64 18.46
CA ALA A 290 4.90 4.64 18.27
C ALA A 290 5.66 3.59 19.11
N SER A 291 5.18 3.24 20.30
CA SER A 291 5.85 2.29 21.20
C SER A 291 5.66 0.82 20.81
N THR A 292 4.55 0.48 20.16
CA THR A 292 4.23 -0.89 19.75
C THR A 292 4.24 -1.10 18.24
N LYS A 293 4.44 -0.03 17.46
CA LYS A 293 4.41 -0.01 15.99
C LYS A 293 5.21 -1.15 15.37
N ASP A 294 6.50 -1.23 15.68
CA ASP A 294 7.41 -2.20 15.08
C ASP A 294 7.00 -3.65 15.39
N GLY A 295 6.61 -3.93 16.64
CA GLY A 295 6.15 -5.25 17.06
C GLY A 295 4.83 -5.66 16.39
N CYS A 296 3.88 -4.73 16.32
CA CYS A 296 2.57 -4.93 15.68
C CYS A 296 2.73 -5.23 14.18
N LEU A 297 3.50 -4.40 13.47
CA LEU A 297 3.76 -4.59 12.04
C LEU A 297 4.49 -5.91 11.76
N ARG A 298 5.47 -6.30 12.59
CA ARG A 298 6.13 -7.60 12.46
C ARG A 298 5.13 -8.76 12.59
N THR A 299 4.32 -8.76 13.63
CA THR A 299 3.33 -9.83 13.86
C THR A 299 2.35 -9.92 12.70
N TYR A 300 1.78 -8.78 12.29
CA TYR A 300 0.87 -8.72 11.17
C TYR A 300 1.50 -9.23 9.86
N ALA A 301 2.75 -8.85 9.58
CA ALA A 301 3.51 -9.32 8.42
C ALA A 301 3.73 -10.83 8.43
N ILE A 302 4.07 -11.42 9.58
CA ILE A 302 4.31 -12.87 9.70
C ILE A 302 3.00 -13.65 9.51
N GLU A 303 1.94 -13.24 10.20
CA GLU A 303 0.63 -13.92 10.16
C GLU A 303 0.03 -13.92 8.75
N ASN A 304 0.26 -12.86 7.98
CA ASN A 304 -0.29 -12.72 6.63
C ASN A 304 0.73 -13.03 5.52
N GLN A 305 1.96 -13.44 5.88
CA GLN A 305 3.05 -13.74 4.94
C GLN A 305 3.39 -12.55 4.01
N LEU A 306 3.54 -11.35 4.58
CA LEU A 306 3.72 -10.09 3.85
C LEU A 306 5.10 -9.46 4.12
N PRO A 307 6.14 -9.86 3.36
CA PRO A 307 7.50 -9.42 3.63
C PRO A 307 7.71 -7.93 3.40
N ASP A 308 6.92 -7.27 2.56
CA ASP A 308 7.07 -5.83 2.33
C ASP A 308 6.61 -4.99 3.53
N ILE A 309 5.70 -5.51 4.37
CA ILE A 309 5.35 -4.87 5.65
C ILE A 309 6.50 -4.95 6.65
N CYS A 310 7.34 -5.99 6.60
CA CYS A 310 8.52 -6.08 7.47
C CYS A 310 9.42 -4.84 7.31
N LEU A 311 9.49 -4.25 6.12
CA LEU A 311 10.29 -3.06 5.85
C LEU A 311 9.80 -1.82 6.60
N LEU A 312 8.53 -1.81 7.03
CA LEU A 312 7.94 -0.76 7.85
C LEU A 312 8.10 -1.00 9.36
N SER A 313 8.59 -2.17 9.77
CA SER A 313 8.65 -2.58 11.18
C SER A 313 9.92 -2.13 11.92
N GLY A 314 10.59 -1.09 11.44
CA GLY A 314 11.69 -0.41 12.13
C GLY A 314 12.74 -1.38 12.72
N THR A 315 12.90 -1.36 14.04
CA THR A 315 13.85 -2.20 14.79
C THR A 315 13.54 -3.70 14.75
N GLN A 316 12.32 -4.08 14.33
CA GLN A 316 11.89 -5.47 14.19
C GLN A 316 12.01 -6.00 12.76
N LYS A 317 12.45 -5.18 11.79
CA LYS A 317 12.57 -5.54 10.37
C LYS A 317 13.35 -6.83 10.15
N ASP A 318 14.56 -6.91 10.68
CA ASP A 318 15.45 -8.06 10.44
C ASP A 318 14.87 -9.36 11.02
N LYS A 319 14.27 -9.28 12.22
CA LYS A 319 13.56 -10.40 12.86
C LYS A 319 12.33 -10.84 12.07
N CYS A 320 11.64 -9.89 11.44
CA CYS A 320 10.51 -10.18 10.56
C CYS A 320 10.97 -10.91 9.29
N LEU A 321 11.99 -10.39 8.62
CA LEU A 321 12.49 -10.92 7.35
C LEU A 321 13.15 -12.30 7.48
N ILE A 322 13.92 -12.55 8.54
CA ILE A 322 14.55 -13.87 8.76
C ILE A 322 13.50 -14.98 8.97
N ILE A 323 12.30 -14.65 9.44
CA ILE A 323 11.20 -15.62 9.57
C ILE A 323 10.51 -15.85 8.23
N LEU A 324 10.23 -14.79 7.46
CA LEU A 324 9.47 -14.91 6.21
C LEU A 324 10.29 -15.42 5.02
N ALA A 325 11.59 -15.08 4.94
CA ALA A 325 12.42 -15.51 3.82
C ALA A 325 12.47 -17.04 3.65
N PRO A 326 12.70 -17.82 4.71
CA PRO A 326 12.72 -19.28 4.64
C PRO A 326 11.33 -19.89 4.42
N GLN A 327 10.26 -19.26 4.94
CA GLN A 327 8.88 -19.73 4.75
C GLN A 327 8.42 -19.59 3.29
N GLN A 328 8.81 -18.51 2.61
CA GLN A 328 8.43 -18.23 1.23
C GLN A 328 9.48 -18.66 0.19
N LEU A 329 10.61 -19.20 0.65
CA LEU A 329 11.77 -19.53 -0.17
C LEU A 329 12.28 -18.34 -1.01
N ARG A 330 12.16 -17.11 -0.48
CA ARG A 330 12.53 -15.86 -1.14
C ARG A 330 13.90 -15.37 -0.69
N THR A 331 14.91 -15.64 -1.51
CA THR A 331 16.31 -15.25 -1.26
C THR A 331 16.54 -13.74 -1.31
N ASP A 332 15.74 -13.02 -2.08
CA ASP A 332 15.83 -11.56 -2.19
C ASP A 332 15.58 -10.85 -0.85
N LEU A 333 14.83 -11.48 0.05
CA LEU A 333 14.53 -10.93 1.37
C LEU A 333 15.75 -10.93 2.31
N CYS A 334 16.66 -11.91 2.18
CA CYS A 334 17.89 -11.92 2.98
C CYS A 334 18.75 -10.69 2.67
N GLY A 335 18.77 -10.23 1.41
CA GLY A 335 19.49 -9.01 1.02
C GLY A 335 18.95 -7.71 1.65
N LYS A 336 17.71 -7.72 2.15
CA LYS A 336 17.05 -6.57 2.80
C LYS A 336 17.30 -6.49 4.32
N ILE A 337 18.01 -7.47 4.89
CA ILE A 337 18.37 -7.53 6.32
C ILE A 337 19.61 -6.68 6.58
N ASP A 338 19.52 -5.74 7.53
CA ASP A 338 20.59 -4.78 7.81
C ASP A 338 21.70 -5.42 8.65
N ASN A 339 21.32 -6.12 9.73
CA ASN A 339 22.27 -6.78 10.62
C ASN A 339 23.01 -7.91 9.87
N ALA A 340 24.32 -7.73 9.69
CA ALA A 340 25.15 -8.66 8.93
C ALA A 340 25.09 -10.10 9.47
N SER A 341 25.09 -10.29 10.79
CA SER A 341 24.99 -11.61 11.40
C SER A 341 23.65 -12.29 11.09
N THR A 342 22.53 -11.58 11.28
CA THR A 342 21.17 -12.08 10.97
C THR A 342 21.01 -12.34 9.47
N ARG A 343 21.61 -11.51 8.62
CA ARG A 343 21.60 -11.71 7.16
C ARG A 343 22.33 -12.98 6.77
N ASP A 344 23.49 -13.24 7.35
CA ASP A 344 24.27 -14.46 7.13
C ASP A 344 23.51 -15.72 7.61
N ASP A 345 22.78 -15.61 8.72
CA ASP A 345 21.90 -16.69 9.21
C ASP A 345 20.76 -16.96 8.21
N CYS A 346 20.13 -15.90 7.68
CA CYS A 346 19.11 -16.01 6.64
C CYS A 346 19.64 -16.73 5.39
N TRP A 347 20.81 -16.31 4.87
CA TRP A 347 21.42 -16.95 3.70
C TRP A 347 21.77 -18.42 3.95
N THR A 348 22.27 -18.73 5.15
CA THR A 348 22.60 -20.10 5.56
C THR A 348 21.35 -20.99 5.59
N GLU A 349 20.25 -20.51 6.19
CA GLU A 349 18.98 -21.25 6.21
C GLU A 349 18.41 -21.42 4.79
N MET A 350 18.49 -20.39 3.95
CA MET A 350 18.04 -20.43 2.56
C MET A 350 18.82 -21.44 1.73
N ALA A 351 20.15 -21.48 1.87
CA ALA A 351 21.02 -22.46 1.22
C ALA A 351 20.62 -23.89 1.61
N ALA A 352 20.40 -24.14 2.90
CA ALA A 352 19.98 -25.45 3.41
C ALA A 352 18.59 -25.87 2.90
N ARG A 353 17.60 -24.95 2.91
CA ARG A 353 16.23 -25.25 2.47
C ARG A 353 16.14 -25.50 0.98
N LYS A 354 16.85 -24.71 0.16
CA LYS A 354 16.91 -24.87 -1.31
C LYS A 354 17.89 -25.95 -1.77
N ASN A 355 18.71 -26.47 -0.87
CA ASN A 355 19.84 -27.33 -1.20
C ASN A 355 20.76 -26.69 -2.27
N ASP A 356 21.06 -25.40 -2.10
CA ASP A 356 21.81 -24.61 -3.08
C ASP A 356 23.03 -23.99 -2.40
N SER A 357 24.19 -24.64 -2.58
CA SER A 357 25.47 -24.20 -2.04
C SER A 357 25.94 -22.86 -2.63
N SER A 358 25.43 -22.47 -3.80
CA SER A 358 25.79 -21.17 -4.40
C SER A 358 25.32 -20.00 -3.53
N LEU A 359 24.25 -20.18 -2.75
CA LEU A 359 23.74 -19.17 -1.82
C LEU A 359 24.71 -18.89 -0.67
N CYS A 360 25.56 -19.85 -0.30
CA CYS A 360 26.61 -19.67 0.71
C CYS A 360 27.67 -18.66 0.27
N ALA A 361 27.76 -18.32 -1.01
CA ALA A 361 28.65 -17.27 -1.49
C ALA A 361 28.27 -15.89 -0.88
N ASN A 362 26.99 -15.68 -0.56
CA ASN A 362 26.47 -14.44 0.00
C ASN A 362 26.67 -14.29 1.53
N VAL A 363 27.16 -15.34 2.20
CA VAL A 363 27.49 -15.30 3.63
C VAL A 363 28.83 -14.60 3.82
N ALA A 364 28.83 -13.51 4.58
CA ALA A 364 30.02 -12.68 4.80
C ALA A 364 30.95 -13.27 5.88
N ASP A 365 30.39 -13.74 6.98
CA ASP A 365 31.15 -14.37 8.06
C ASP A 365 31.77 -15.71 7.61
N ALA A 366 33.09 -15.83 7.75
CA ALA A 366 33.83 -16.99 7.25
C ALA A 366 33.45 -18.31 7.97
N ALA A 367 33.12 -18.25 9.26
CA ALA A 367 32.74 -19.42 10.03
C ALA A 367 31.34 -19.89 9.62
N LYS A 368 30.36 -18.97 9.52
CA LYS A 368 29.02 -19.26 9.02
C LYS A 368 29.05 -19.74 7.57
N LYS A 369 29.92 -19.18 6.72
CA LYS A 369 30.08 -19.62 5.33
C LYS A 369 30.58 -21.05 5.23
N THR A 370 31.57 -21.42 6.05
CA THR A 370 32.07 -22.80 6.15
C THR A 370 30.97 -23.74 6.61
N TYR A 371 30.20 -23.33 7.63
CA TYR A 371 29.04 -24.10 8.11
C TYR A 371 27.97 -24.26 7.01
N CYS A 372 27.60 -23.18 6.31
CA CYS A 372 26.66 -23.19 5.19
C CYS A 372 27.10 -24.18 4.08
N ASN A 373 28.37 -24.13 3.68
CA ASN A 373 28.93 -25.07 2.71
C ASN A 373 28.85 -26.51 3.22
N SER A 374 29.08 -26.76 4.52
CA SER A 374 28.97 -28.10 5.09
C SER A 374 27.53 -28.65 5.08
N LEU A 375 26.53 -27.78 5.31
CA LEU A 375 25.11 -28.15 5.26
C LEU A 375 24.69 -28.60 3.86
N THR A 376 25.16 -27.89 2.84
CA THR A 376 24.84 -28.17 1.43
C THR A 376 25.73 -29.27 0.84
N ALA A 377 26.97 -29.41 1.31
CA ALA A 377 27.88 -30.50 0.93
C ALA A 377 27.47 -31.85 1.53
N ASN A 378 26.76 -31.88 2.67
CA ASN A 378 26.18 -33.10 3.25
C ASN A 378 24.76 -33.39 2.76
N ALA A 379 24.13 -32.45 2.06
CA ALA A 379 22.89 -32.69 1.33
C ALA A 379 23.13 -33.42 -0.01
N SER A 380 24.29 -34.08 -0.14
CA SER A 380 24.88 -34.64 -1.37
C SER A 380 24.54 -36.09 -1.67
N ALA A 381 23.56 -36.68 -1.00
CA ALA A 381 22.82 -37.78 -1.60
C ALA A 381 21.35 -37.35 -1.66
N PRO A 382 20.71 -37.34 -2.85
CA PRO A 382 19.26 -37.26 -2.88
C PRO A 382 18.73 -38.41 -2.00
N GLU A 383 17.79 -38.10 -1.11
CA GLU A 383 17.22 -39.09 -0.18
C GLU A 383 16.63 -40.29 -0.92
N CYS A 384 16.28 -40.08 -2.17
CA CYS A 384 15.72 -41.04 -3.10
C CYS A 384 16.17 -40.70 -4.53
N THR A 385 16.20 -41.70 -5.40
CA THR A 385 16.38 -41.56 -6.85
C THR A 385 15.15 -42.01 -7.63
N ALA A 386 14.30 -42.84 -7.01
CA ALA A 386 13.04 -43.30 -7.55
C ALA A 386 11.97 -43.36 -6.44
N ASP A 387 10.69 -43.40 -6.82
CA ASP A 387 9.57 -43.52 -5.87
C ASP A 387 9.68 -44.74 -4.95
N ALA A 388 10.30 -45.82 -5.45
CA ALA A 388 10.54 -47.04 -4.69
C ALA A 388 11.49 -46.85 -3.49
N ASP A 389 12.30 -45.78 -3.51
CA ASP A 389 13.19 -45.43 -2.39
C ASP A 389 12.43 -44.73 -1.25
N CYS A 390 11.12 -44.49 -1.41
CA CYS A 390 10.27 -43.83 -0.45
C CYS A 390 9.21 -44.76 0.14
N ALA A 391 8.83 -44.49 1.38
CA ALA A 391 7.80 -45.25 2.08
C ALA A 391 6.92 -44.35 2.94
N LYS A 392 5.63 -44.72 3.03
CA LYS A 392 4.72 -44.16 4.03
C LYS A 392 5.17 -44.61 5.43
N ALA A 393 5.24 -43.68 6.38
CA ALA A 393 5.61 -43.92 7.77
C ALA A 393 4.76 -43.06 8.72
N GLY A 394 4.96 -43.25 10.03
CA GLY A 394 4.12 -42.64 11.08
C GLY A 394 2.86 -43.46 11.39
N CYS A 395 2.25 -43.19 12.55
CA CYS A 395 1.14 -43.99 13.08
C CYS A 395 -0.12 -43.99 12.19
N SER A 396 -0.32 -42.92 11.42
CA SER A 396 -1.43 -42.76 10.47
C SER A 396 -0.95 -42.73 9.02
N SER A 397 0.26 -43.25 8.74
CA SER A 397 0.90 -43.13 7.43
C SER A 397 1.01 -41.69 6.93
N GLN A 398 1.19 -40.73 7.85
CA GLN A 398 1.17 -39.30 7.55
C GLN A 398 2.47 -38.76 6.95
N MET A 399 3.58 -39.50 7.09
CA MET A 399 4.87 -39.09 6.57
C MET A 399 5.22 -39.86 5.31
N CYS A 400 5.85 -39.18 4.35
CA CYS A 400 6.60 -39.81 3.28
C CYS A 400 8.07 -39.66 3.61
N VAL A 401 8.77 -40.77 3.81
CA VAL A 401 10.17 -40.80 4.25
C VAL A 401 10.98 -41.76 3.40
N PRO A 402 12.32 -41.69 3.43
CA PRO A 402 13.15 -42.71 2.79
C PRO A 402 12.81 -44.10 3.29
N LEU A 403 12.89 -45.09 2.43
CA LEU A 403 12.54 -46.49 2.71
C LEU A 403 13.30 -47.03 3.93
N ALA A 404 14.56 -46.62 4.10
CA ALA A 404 15.40 -46.95 5.27
C ALA A 404 14.81 -46.44 6.61
N LYS A 405 13.92 -45.44 6.57
CA LYS A 405 13.24 -44.84 7.73
C LYS A 405 11.76 -45.23 7.82
N LYS A 406 11.30 -46.25 7.08
CA LYS A 406 9.90 -46.71 7.10
C LYS A 406 9.37 -47.03 8.51
N GLY A 407 10.25 -47.44 9.44
CA GLY A 407 9.91 -47.72 10.84
C GLY A 407 9.77 -46.48 11.74
N MET A 408 9.86 -45.26 11.19
CA MET A 408 9.72 -44.04 11.98
C MET A 408 8.30 -43.93 12.54
N ILE A 409 8.20 -43.89 13.87
CA ILE A 409 6.94 -43.75 14.60
C ILE A 409 6.75 -42.26 14.93
N THR A 410 5.55 -41.76 14.69
CA THR A 410 5.10 -40.44 15.12
C THR A 410 4.10 -40.60 16.26
N THR A 411 3.71 -39.49 16.91
CA THR A 411 2.51 -39.48 17.74
C THR A 411 1.31 -39.98 16.93
N CYS A 412 0.44 -40.77 17.56
CA CYS A 412 -0.81 -41.28 16.97
C CYS A 412 -1.91 -40.21 17.00
N GLU A 413 -1.57 -39.00 16.56
CA GLU A 413 -2.54 -37.94 16.33
C GLU A 413 -3.22 -38.20 14.99
N MET A 414 -4.56 -38.21 14.95
CA MET A 414 -5.33 -38.36 13.71
C MET A 414 -5.94 -37.01 13.37
N ARG A 415 -5.57 -36.44 12.22
CA ARG A 415 -6.14 -35.20 11.72
C ARG A 415 -6.97 -35.45 10.46
N PRO A 416 -8.08 -34.70 10.24
CA PRO A 416 -8.95 -34.89 9.07
C PRO A 416 -8.19 -34.87 7.73
N GLU A 417 -7.17 -34.03 7.59
CA GLU A 417 -6.37 -33.90 6.38
C GLU A 417 -5.53 -35.15 6.04
N TYR A 418 -5.27 -36.04 7.00
CA TYR A 418 -4.52 -37.28 6.73
C TYR A 418 -5.30 -38.25 5.84
N SER A 419 -6.63 -38.15 5.82
CA SER A 419 -7.46 -38.92 4.89
C SER A 419 -7.18 -38.56 3.42
N CYS A 420 -6.74 -37.32 3.15
CA CYS A 420 -6.38 -36.85 1.81
C CYS A 420 -5.12 -37.53 1.26
N LEU A 421 -4.27 -38.14 2.12
CA LEU A 421 -3.05 -38.84 1.68
C LEU A 421 -3.34 -40.12 0.87
N ASN A 422 -4.59 -40.57 0.83
CA ASN A 422 -5.04 -41.62 -0.08
C ASN A 422 -5.24 -41.14 -1.52
N LEU A 423 -5.31 -39.81 -1.72
CA LEU A 423 -5.44 -39.18 -3.04
C LEU A 423 -4.08 -38.86 -3.67
N THR A 424 -2.98 -39.23 -3.02
CA THR A 424 -1.61 -39.00 -3.48
C THR A 424 -0.72 -40.21 -3.21
N SER A 425 0.42 -40.28 -3.90
CA SER A 425 1.48 -41.24 -3.69
C SER A 425 2.62 -40.64 -2.87
N CYS A 426 3.23 -41.45 -2.02
CA CYS A 426 4.54 -41.13 -1.44
C CYS A 426 5.59 -41.56 -2.46
N GLY A 427 6.42 -40.62 -2.91
CA GLY A 427 7.40 -40.85 -3.97
C GLY A 427 8.57 -39.87 -3.88
N CYS A 428 9.48 -39.98 -4.84
CA CYS A 428 10.68 -39.18 -4.89
C CYS A 428 10.43 -37.88 -5.66
N VAL A 429 10.37 -36.76 -4.93
CA VAL A 429 10.12 -35.43 -5.49
C VAL A 429 11.37 -34.58 -5.28
N GLN A 430 12.04 -34.24 -6.38
CA GLN A 430 13.27 -33.43 -6.37
C GLN A 430 14.38 -34.03 -5.47
N GLY A 431 14.52 -35.35 -5.49
CA GLY A 431 15.51 -36.06 -4.69
C GLY A 431 15.19 -36.13 -3.19
N ARG A 432 13.94 -35.88 -2.79
CA ARG A 432 13.44 -36.05 -1.42
C ARG A 432 12.18 -36.88 -1.40
N CYS A 433 12.00 -37.68 -0.36
CA CYS A 433 10.74 -38.41 -0.20
C CYS A 433 9.65 -37.46 0.26
N ALA A 434 8.65 -37.25 -0.60
CA ALA A 434 7.54 -36.35 -0.33
C ALA A 434 6.23 -36.89 -0.94
N TRP A 435 5.12 -36.35 -0.46
CA TRP A 435 3.81 -36.60 -1.07
C TRP A 435 3.71 -35.87 -2.41
N ALA A 436 3.39 -36.61 -3.47
CA ALA A 436 3.21 -36.03 -4.80
C ALA A 436 2.06 -35.01 -4.79
N GLN A 437 2.32 -33.78 -5.19
CA GLN A 437 1.27 -32.77 -5.27
C GLN A 437 0.39 -33.03 -6.50
N ASN A 438 -0.93 -33.11 -6.29
CA ASN A 438 -1.91 -33.19 -7.37
C ASN A 438 -3.19 -32.45 -6.99
N ALA A 439 -4.01 -32.06 -7.98
CA ALA A 439 -5.18 -31.23 -7.77
C ALA A 439 -6.17 -31.81 -6.73
N ASN A 440 -6.42 -33.12 -6.76
CA ASN A 440 -7.34 -33.78 -5.84
C ASN A 440 -6.82 -33.74 -4.40
N TYR A 441 -5.53 -34.01 -4.20
CA TYR A 441 -4.88 -33.93 -2.90
C TYR A 441 -4.92 -32.50 -2.34
N THR A 442 -4.48 -31.52 -3.14
CA THR A 442 -4.43 -30.10 -2.72
C THR A 442 -5.82 -29.57 -2.37
N GLN A 443 -6.85 -29.89 -3.16
CA GLN A 443 -8.23 -29.49 -2.89
C GLN A 443 -8.78 -30.15 -1.62
N CYS A 444 -8.50 -31.45 -1.41
CA CYS A 444 -8.93 -32.17 -0.21
C CYS A 444 -8.33 -31.56 1.05
N VAL A 445 -7.02 -31.27 1.05
CA VAL A 445 -6.34 -30.66 2.21
C VAL A 445 -6.94 -29.29 2.52
N ALA A 446 -7.16 -28.44 1.51
CA ALA A 446 -7.80 -27.14 1.71
C ALA A 446 -9.20 -27.26 2.35
N ASN A 447 -10.02 -28.21 1.88
CA ASN A 447 -11.35 -28.46 2.44
C ASN A 447 -11.30 -28.96 3.90
N ALA A 448 -10.36 -29.85 4.22
CA ALA A 448 -10.19 -30.41 5.55
C ALA A 448 -9.79 -29.34 6.58
N ILE A 449 -8.90 -28.42 6.19
CA ILE A 449 -8.49 -27.26 7.02
C ILE A 449 -9.68 -26.34 7.27
N ASN A 450 -10.43 -25.99 6.22
CA ASN A 450 -11.61 -25.11 6.33
C ASN A 450 -12.71 -25.70 7.22
N THR A 451 -12.92 -27.02 7.17
CA THR A 451 -13.94 -27.69 8.00
C THR A 451 -13.58 -27.67 9.49
N THR A 452 -12.29 -27.71 9.82
CA THR A 452 -11.82 -27.67 11.22
C THR A 452 -11.97 -26.28 11.83
N ALA A 453 -11.70 -25.24 11.04
CA ALA A 453 -11.90 -23.84 11.45
C ALA A 453 -13.36 -23.53 11.81
N ASN A 454 -14.32 -24.11 11.08
CA ASN A 454 -15.75 -23.89 11.32
C ASN A 454 -16.30 -24.61 12.56
N LYS A 455 -15.61 -25.60 13.12
CA LYS A 455 -16.05 -26.33 14.33
C LYS A 455 -15.59 -25.69 15.63
N THR A 456 -14.73 -24.68 15.55
CA THR A 456 -14.15 -23.97 16.72
C THR A 456 -14.76 -22.59 16.96
N GLN A 457 -15.71 -22.18 16.11
CA GLN A 457 -16.64 -21.06 16.34
C GLN A 457 -17.97 -21.60 16.87
#